data_AF-A0A061RAW9-F1
#
_entry.id   AF-A0A061RAW9-F1
#
_cell.length_a   1.000
_cell.length_b   1.000
_cell.length_c   1.000
_cell.angle_alpha   90.00
_cell.angle_beta   90.00
_cell.angle_gamma   90.00
#
_symmetry.space_group_name_H-M   'P 1'
#
loop_
_entity.id
_entity.type
_entity.pdbx_description
1 polymer ?
#
loop_
_entity_poly.entity_id
_entity_poly.type
_entity_poly.pdbx_seq_one_letter_code
_entity_poly.pdbx_strand_id
1 'polypeptide(L)'
;MVCKTGARGEQLEEAKNINKSLSALGNVIKALTDGKSSYIPYRDSKLTRILQDSLGGTSRACLICACSPASWNVQESISTLRFGTRAKYIKNKPKRHVGYGGTHADELLAARQEEIDKLRAQIQDMKASSTANQRIITRYQRKYGDLRPVPSGCTPDEVDGPSVNMNEFLDLANERSNKLQGQVSAIHKEASLARHALAEVERHLLDEKHVFSQVRTDVAHLLMKHATHDNEMQSEAKRLDDLLSMAKHRAKTMLGKLRPLARAAAAVGKAAQAVQDSARKQSNAMHHMQGKVSS
;
A
#
# COMPACT_ATOMS: atom_id res chain seq x y z
N MET A 1 15.58 15.45 -10.40
CA MET A 1 15.82 14.06 -9.97
C MET A 1 16.27 13.15 -11.10
N VAL A 2 15.54 13.05 -12.23
CA VAL A 2 15.87 12.08 -13.30
C VAL A 2 17.20 12.35 -14.03
N CYS A 3 17.63 13.61 -14.16
CA CYS A 3 18.88 13.95 -14.85
C CYS A 3 20.15 13.45 -14.14
N LYS A 4 20.10 13.18 -12.83
CA LYS A 4 21.26 12.72 -12.04
C LYS A 4 21.51 11.21 -12.17
N THR A 5 20.53 10.44 -12.62
CA THR A 5 20.59 8.97 -12.62
C THR A 5 21.15 8.39 -13.92
N GLY A 6 21.29 9.21 -14.98
CA GLY A 6 21.80 8.74 -16.28
C GLY A 6 20.91 7.70 -16.99
N ALA A 7 19.67 7.49 -16.49
CA ALA A 7 18.75 6.46 -17.00
C ALA A 7 18.33 6.73 -18.46
N ARG A 8 18.25 5.67 -19.27
CA ARG A 8 17.88 5.72 -20.70
C ARG A 8 16.83 4.65 -21.01
N GLY A 9 16.07 4.85 -22.09
CA GLY A 9 15.08 3.87 -22.56
C GLY A 9 13.98 3.61 -21.53
N GLU A 10 13.64 2.33 -21.30
CA GLU A 10 12.57 1.93 -20.37
C GLU A 10 12.82 2.39 -18.92
N GLN A 11 14.08 2.40 -18.47
CA GLN A 11 14.43 2.88 -17.13
C GLN A 11 14.11 4.37 -16.93
N LEU A 12 14.17 5.16 -18.01
CA LEU A 12 13.79 6.57 -17.96
C LEU A 12 12.28 6.73 -17.75
N GLU A 13 11.48 5.92 -18.44
CA GLU A 13 10.02 5.94 -18.31
C GLU A 13 9.56 5.45 -16.93
N GLU A 14 10.22 4.43 -16.39
CA GLU A 14 10.01 4.00 -15.00
C GLU A 14 10.34 5.13 -14.02
N ALA A 15 11.51 5.76 -14.15
CA ALA A 15 11.91 6.87 -13.29
C ALA A 15 10.94 8.07 -13.38
N LYS A 16 10.37 8.35 -14.56
CA LYS A 16 9.33 9.38 -14.73
C LYS A 16 8.05 9.00 -13.98
N ASN A 17 7.60 7.75 -14.08
CA ASN A 17 6.39 7.27 -13.42
C ASN A 17 6.52 7.29 -11.89
N ILE A 18 7.68 6.93 -11.34
CA ILE A 18 7.99 7.07 -9.91
C ILE A 18 7.91 8.54 -9.48
N ASN A 19 8.52 9.44 -10.25
CA ASN A 19 8.49 10.87 -9.91
C ASN A 19 7.10 11.49 -10.06
N LYS A 20 6.27 10.98 -10.97
CA LYS A 20 4.89 11.42 -11.16
C LYS A 20 4.03 11.14 -9.92
N SER A 21 4.10 9.93 -9.37
CA SER A 21 3.36 9.57 -8.16
C SER A 21 3.84 10.35 -6.93
N LEU A 22 5.15 10.56 -6.80
CA LEU A 22 5.74 11.38 -5.72
C LEU A 22 5.36 12.87 -5.83
N SER A 23 5.26 13.40 -7.05
CA SER A 23 4.83 14.78 -7.28
C SER A 23 3.35 14.97 -6.92
N ALA A 24 2.49 14.03 -7.33
CA ALA A 24 1.08 14.03 -6.95
C ALA A 24 0.90 13.95 -5.41
N LEU A 25 1.70 13.11 -4.75
CA LEU A 25 1.75 13.05 -3.29
C LEU A 25 2.14 14.41 -2.66
N GLY A 26 3.15 15.07 -3.22
CA GLY A 26 3.54 16.43 -2.79
C GLY A 26 2.41 17.46 -2.92
N ASN A 27 1.63 17.39 -3.99
CA ASN A 27 0.48 18.27 -4.21
C ASN A 27 -0.64 18.01 -3.20
N VAL A 28 -0.94 16.75 -2.90
CA VAL A 28 -1.92 16.36 -1.87
C VAL A 28 -1.52 16.91 -0.50
N ILE A 29 -0.26 16.73 -0.10
CA ILE A 29 0.25 17.22 1.20
C ILE A 29 0.16 18.74 1.27
N LYS A 30 0.54 19.44 0.19
CA LYS A 30 0.41 20.90 0.11
C LYS A 30 -1.05 21.34 0.27
N ALA A 31 -1.97 20.72 -0.46
CA ALA A 31 -3.39 21.04 -0.37
C ALA A 31 -3.99 20.81 1.03
N LEU A 32 -3.56 19.73 1.71
CA LEU A 32 -3.99 19.40 3.08
C LEU A 32 -3.44 20.35 4.14
N THR A 33 -2.30 20.99 3.89
CA THR A 33 -1.60 21.84 4.87
C THR A 33 -1.90 23.31 4.67
N ASP A 34 -2.14 23.75 3.44
CA ASP A 34 -2.46 25.15 3.12
C ASP A 34 -3.86 25.56 3.63
N GLY A 35 -4.77 24.60 3.90
CA GLY A 35 -6.11 24.82 4.48
C GLY A 35 -7.09 25.65 3.63
N LYS A 36 -6.62 26.17 2.49
CA LYS A 36 -7.38 27.01 1.53
C LYS A 36 -8.00 26.21 0.39
N SER A 37 -7.58 24.97 0.19
CA SER A 37 -8.03 24.15 -0.93
C SER A 37 -9.31 23.40 -0.56
N SER A 38 -10.42 23.70 -1.24
CA SER A 38 -11.67 22.93 -1.10
C SER A 38 -11.55 21.52 -1.68
N TYR A 39 -10.60 21.31 -2.60
CA TYR A 39 -10.37 20.03 -3.27
C TYR A 39 -8.96 19.53 -2.96
N ILE A 40 -8.88 18.24 -2.61
CA ILE A 40 -7.60 17.53 -2.42
C ILE A 40 -7.42 16.53 -3.57
N PRO A 41 -6.35 16.63 -4.38
CA PRO A 41 -6.17 15.89 -5.62
C PRO A 41 -5.70 14.44 -5.40
N TYR A 42 -6.40 13.66 -4.57
CA TYR A 42 -6.04 12.25 -4.36
C TYR A 42 -6.11 11.42 -5.65
N ARG A 43 -6.90 11.86 -6.63
CA ARG A 43 -7.16 11.15 -7.88
C ARG A 43 -6.01 11.22 -8.89
N ASP A 44 -5.07 12.15 -8.72
CA ASP A 44 -3.97 12.39 -9.67
C ASP A 44 -2.99 11.21 -9.76
N SER A 45 -2.95 10.33 -8.76
CA SER A 45 -2.19 9.08 -8.81
C SER A 45 -2.89 7.93 -8.11
N LYS A 46 -2.62 6.69 -8.53
CA LYS A 46 -3.09 5.49 -7.84
C LYS A 46 -2.57 5.43 -6.39
N LEU A 47 -1.32 5.84 -6.17
CA LEU A 47 -0.68 5.88 -4.86
C LEU A 47 -1.43 6.77 -3.88
N THR A 48 -1.77 8.00 -4.29
CA THR A 48 -2.50 8.96 -3.44
C THR A 48 -3.93 8.52 -3.14
N ARG A 49 -4.56 7.70 -4.00
CA ARG A 49 -5.87 7.08 -3.71
C ARG A 49 -5.77 6.02 -2.63
N ILE A 50 -4.76 5.17 -2.70
CA ILE A 50 -4.51 4.13 -1.68
C ILE A 50 -4.19 4.79 -0.33
N LEU A 51 -3.38 5.85 -0.34
CA LEU A 51 -2.97 6.58 0.86
C LEU A 51 -4.00 7.60 1.36
N GLN A 52 -5.17 7.72 0.72
CA GLN A 52 -6.17 8.72 1.06
C GLN A 52 -6.58 8.64 2.54
N ASP A 53 -6.73 7.44 3.08
CA ASP A 53 -7.08 7.25 4.49
C ASP A 53 -5.94 7.58 5.46
N SER A 54 -4.69 7.46 5.01
CA SER A 54 -3.48 7.80 5.77
C SER A 54 -3.14 9.30 5.73
N LEU A 55 -3.66 10.05 4.76
CA LEU A 55 -3.33 11.45 4.52
C LEU A 55 -4.59 12.31 4.69
N GLY A 56 -4.94 12.66 5.92
CA GLY A 56 -6.16 13.42 6.24
C GLY A 56 -7.41 12.57 6.49
N GLY A 57 -7.26 11.24 6.57
CA GLY A 57 -8.35 10.30 6.80
C GLY A 57 -8.42 9.75 8.24
N THR A 58 -8.82 8.49 8.35
CA THR A 58 -9.14 7.80 9.60
C THR A 58 -8.04 6.89 10.13
N SER A 59 -6.91 6.78 9.42
CA SER A 59 -5.76 5.99 9.84
C SER A 59 -4.74 6.80 10.64
N ARG A 60 -4.00 6.11 11.52
CA ARG A 60 -2.75 6.65 12.09
C ARG A 60 -1.64 6.49 11.04
N ALA A 61 -0.94 7.57 10.72
CA ALA A 61 0.11 7.56 9.71
C ALA A 61 1.46 7.98 10.31
N CYS A 62 2.53 7.36 9.82
CA CYS A 62 3.92 7.70 10.13
C CYS A 62 4.67 7.89 8.80
N LEU A 63 5.50 8.94 8.71
CA LEU A 63 6.35 9.20 7.56
C LEU A 63 7.82 9.08 7.98
N ILE A 64 8.55 8.20 7.30
CA ILE A 64 10.00 8.04 7.49
C ILE A 64 10.72 8.82 6.40
N CYS A 65 11.53 9.80 6.79
CA CYS A 65 12.34 10.60 5.89
C CYS A 65 13.76 10.02 5.81
N ALA A 66 14.06 9.23 4.78
CA ALA A 66 15.41 8.72 4.54
C ALA A 66 16.25 9.76 3.78
N CYS A 67 17.39 10.16 4.35
CA CYS A 67 18.29 11.16 3.79
C CYS A 67 19.72 10.62 3.70
N SER A 68 20.48 11.07 2.70
CA SER A 68 21.90 10.73 2.55
C SER A 68 22.77 11.78 3.26
N PRO A 69 23.80 11.38 4.05
CA PRO A 69 24.71 12.32 4.70
C PRO A 69 25.78 12.90 3.76
N ALA A 70 25.84 12.44 2.51
CA ALA A 70 26.89 12.84 1.57
C ALA A 70 26.69 14.28 1.05
N SER A 71 27.78 15.05 0.93
CA SER A 71 27.78 16.48 0.59
C SER A 71 27.10 16.80 -0.76
N TRP A 72 27.29 15.95 -1.76
CA TRP A 72 26.64 16.07 -3.08
C TRP A 72 25.11 15.86 -3.08
N ASN A 73 24.54 15.30 -2.01
CA ASN A 73 23.12 15.00 -1.86
C ASN A 73 22.40 15.99 -0.94
N VAL A 74 23.11 16.98 -0.39
CA VAL A 74 22.56 17.96 0.57
C VAL A 74 21.27 18.61 0.06
N GLN A 75 21.22 18.98 -1.22
CA GLN A 75 20.04 19.64 -1.78
C GLN A 75 18.81 18.71 -1.87
N GLU A 76 19.01 17.44 -2.17
CA GLU A 76 17.93 16.45 -2.20
C GLU A 76 17.49 16.13 -0.76
N SER A 77 18.43 15.97 0.17
CA SER A 77 18.15 15.77 1.60
C SER A 77 17.34 16.92 2.19
N ILE A 78 17.68 18.18 1.88
CA ILE A 78 16.88 19.36 2.29
C ILE A 78 15.47 19.30 1.72
N SER A 79 15.31 18.88 0.46
CA SER A 79 14.00 18.75 -0.17
C SER A 79 13.13 17.70 0.52
N THR A 80 13.71 16.55 0.88
CA THR A 80 13.04 15.49 1.67
C THR A 80 12.64 16.00 3.06
N LEU A 81 13.51 16.72 3.77
CA LEU A 81 13.21 17.25 5.10
C LEU A 81 12.10 18.32 5.07
N ARG A 82 12.10 19.18 4.05
CA ARG A 82 11.00 20.15 3.82
C ARG A 82 9.68 19.45 3.52
N PHE A 83 9.73 18.37 2.76
CA PHE A 83 8.55 17.52 2.53
C PHE A 83 8.02 16.93 3.84
N GLY A 84 8.90 16.36 4.67
CA GLY A 84 8.54 15.82 5.98
C GLY A 84 7.96 16.88 6.93
N THR A 85 8.51 18.09 6.89
CA THR A 85 8.01 19.22 7.70
C THR A 85 6.58 19.60 7.31
N ARG A 86 6.24 19.62 6.03
CA ARG A 86 4.84 19.82 5.60
C ARG A 86 3.95 18.67 6.04
N ALA A 87 4.39 17.42 5.82
CA ALA A 87 3.62 16.24 6.18
C ALA A 87 3.28 16.18 7.69
N LYS A 88 4.14 16.71 8.56
CA LYS A 88 3.90 16.83 10.01
C LYS A 88 2.61 17.60 10.35
N TYR A 89 2.19 18.54 9.52
CA TYR A 89 1.01 19.38 9.78
C TYR A 89 -0.31 18.78 9.27
N ILE A 90 -0.27 17.60 8.66
CA ILE A 90 -1.49 16.91 8.21
C ILE A 90 -2.29 16.46 9.45
N LYS A 91 -3.58 16.79 9.46
CA LYS A 91 -4.50 16.42 10.55
C LYS A 91 -5.29 15.17 10.18
N ASN A 92 -4.97 14.04 10.79
CA ASN A 92 -5.78 12.82 10.70
C ASN A 92 -6.78 12.75 11.86
N LYS A 93 -7.90 12.05 11.65
CA LYS A 93 -8.91 11.77 12.67
C LYS A 93 -8.97 10.26 12.91
N PRO A 94 -7.98 9.68 13.63
CA PRO A 94 -7.87 8.25 13.75
C PRO A 94 -9.11 7.64 14.40
N LYS A 95 -9.75 6.69 13.71
CA LYS A 95 -10.92 5.98 14.22
C LYS A 95 -10.53 4.54 14.53
N ARG A 96 -10.87 4.06 15.73
CA ARG A 96 -10.71 2.63 16.06
C ARG A 96 -11.72 1.86 15.22
N HIS A 97 -11.23 1.06 14.28
CA HIS A 97 -12.02 -0.01 13.72
C HIS A 97 -12.15 -1.07 14.82
N VAL A 98 -13.31 -1.11 15.48
CA VAL A 98 -13.66 -2.24 16.35
C VAL A 98 -13.71 -3.44 15.42
N GLY A 99 -12.81 -4.41 15.67
CA GLY A 99 -12.60 -5.53 14.77
C GLY A 99 -13.92 -6.23 14.46
N TYR A 100 -14.06 -6.62 13.19
CA TYR A 100 -15.13 -7.44 12.68
C TYR A 100 -15.17 -8.79 13.43
N GLY A 101 -15.87 -8.83 14.56
CA GLY A 101 -16.77 -9.95 14.81
C GLY A 101 -17.90 -9.85 13.80
N GLY A 102 -18.44 -10.98 13.33
CA GLY A 102 -19.41 -11.06 12.22
C GLY A 102 -20.53 -10.01 12.28
N THR A 103 -20.92 -9.58 13.47
CA THR A 103 -22.01 -8.63 13.74
C THR A 103 -21.94 -7.30 12.97
N HIS A 104 -20.80 -6.62 12.84
CA HIS A 104 -20.78 -5.30 12.18
C HIS A 104 -20.70 -5.38 10.65
N ALA A 105 -20.06 -6.44 10.11
CA ALA A 105 -20.12 -6.73 8.69
C ALA A 105 -21.55 -7.14 8.31
N ASP A 106 -22.18 -7.97 9.13
CA ASP A 106 -23.57 -8.41 8.95
C ASP A 106 -24.55 -7.24 9.10
N GLU A 107 -24.34 -6.31 10.04
CA GLU A 107 -25.14 -5.09 10.16
C GLU A 107 -25.00 -4.17 8.93
N LEU A 108 -23.78 -4.00 8.43
CA LEU A 108 -23.55 -3.18 7.24
C LEU A 108 -24.15 -3.85 5.99
N LEU A 109 -24.01 -5.17 5.87
CA LEU A 109 -24.65 -5.94 4.81
C LEU A 109 -26.17 -5.89 4.92
N ALA A 110 -26.73 -5.99 6.13
CA ALA A 110 -28.16 -5.88 6.37
C ALA A 110 -28.68 -4.48 6.02
N ALA A 111 -27.99 -3.41 6.43
CA ALA A 111 -28.35 -2.05 6.08
C ALA A 111 -28.31 -1.80 4.56
N ARG A 112 -27.29 -2.35 3.88
CA ARG A 112 -27.21 -2.30 2.41
C ARG A 112 -28.27 -3.15 1.73
N GLN A 113 -28.63 -4.29 2.30
CA GLN A 113 -29.66 -5.18 1.78
C GLN A 113 -31.05 -4.54 1.92
N GLU A 114 -31.33 -3.88 3.05
CA GLU A 114 -32.56 -3.12 3.28
C GLU A 114 -32.70 -1.95 2.28
N GLU A 115 -31.59 -1.27 2.00
CA GLU A 115 -31.54 -0.20 0.99
C GLU A 115 -31.85 -0.74 -0.42
N ILE A 116 -31.29 -1.92 -0.77
CA ILE A 116 -31.57 -2.61 -2.03
C ILE A 116 -33.06 -3.01 -2.12
N ASP A 117 -33.63 -3.54 -1.04
CA ASP A 117 -35.02 -4.02 -1.04
C ASP A 117 -36.02 -2.86 -1.13
N LYS A 118 -35.75 -1.73 -0.45
CA LYS A 118 -36.53 -0.49 -0.63
C LYS A 118 -36.52 0.00 -2.07
N LEU A 119 -35.34 0.06 -2.69
CA LEU A 119 -35.21 0.49 -4.09
C LEU A 119 -35.92 -0.46 -5.05
N ARG A 120 -35.88 -1.78 -4.79
CA ARG A 120 -36.61 -2.78 -5.59
C ARG A 120 -38.13 -2.65 -5.45
N ALA A 121 -38.62 -2.38 -4.24
CA ALA A 121 -40.05 -2.14 -4.00
C ALA A 121 -40.55 -0.90 -4.76
N GLN A 122 -39.80 0.22 -4.69
CA GLN A 122 -40.12 1.43 -5.46
C GLN A 122 -40.18 1.17 -6.97
N ILE A 123 -39.27 0.34 -7.50
CA ILE A 123 -39.29 -0.04 -8.92
C ILE A 123 -40.51 -0.91 -9.26
N GLN A 124 -40.93 -1.81 -8.36
CA GLN A 124 -42.13 -2.63 -8.59
C GLN A 124 -43.42 -1.80 -8.59
N ASP A 125 -43.60 -0.88 -7.65
CA ASP A 125 -44.76 0.00 -7.60
C ASP A 125 -44.88 0.87 -8.85
N MET A 126 -43.74 1.37 -9.33
CA MET A 126 -43.66 2.14 -10.58
C MET A 126 -44.06 1.29 -11.79
N LYS A 127 -43.63 0.02 -11.85
CA LYS A 127 -44.02 -0.93 -12.91
C LYS A 127 -45.49 -1.33 -12.84
N ALA A 128 -46.04 -1.53 -11.64
CA ALA A 128 -47.45 -1.86 -11.45
C ALA A 128 -48.35 -0.72 -11.93
N SER A 129 -48.01 0.51 -11.55
CA SER A 129 -48.70 1.73 -12.00
C SER A 129 -48.64 1.89 -13.53
N SER A 130 -47.48 1.62 -14.14
CA SER A 130 -47.32 1.63 -15.60
C SER A 130 -48.19 0.55 -16.28
N THR A 131 -48.31 -0.63 -15.70
CA THR A 131 -49.09 -1.74 -16.26
C THR A 131 -50.60 -1.49 -16.13
N ALA A 132 -51.04 -0.91 -15.02
CA ALA A 132 -52.42 -0.49 -14.82
C ALA A 132 -52.84 0.57 -15.85
N ASN A 133 -51.98 1.57 -16.06
CA ASN A 133 -52.19 2.59 -17.10
C ASN A 133 -52.25 1.95 -18.50
N GLN A 134 -51.39 0.99 -18.80
CA GLN A 134 -51.41 0.26 -20.07
C GLN A 134 -52.74 -0.47 -20.29
N ARG A 135 -53.28 -1.14 -19.27
CA ARG A 135 -54.56 -1.87 -19.35
C ARG A 135 -55.75 -0.95 -19.55
N ILE A 136 -55.72 0.24 -18.94
CA ILE A 136 -56.74 1.27 -19.15
C ILE A 136 -56.70 1.71 -20.62
N ILE A 137 -55.52 2.05 -21.15
CA ILE A 137 -55.33 2.44 -22.55
C ILE A 137 -55.87 1.36 -23.51
N THR A 138 -55.51 0.09 -23.28
CA THR A 138 -56.01 -1.03 -24.13
C THR A 138 -57.53 -1.18 -24.06
N ARG A 139 -58.16 -0.97 -22.90
CA ARG A 139 -59.63 -1.05 -22.76
C ARG A 139 -60.32 0.09 -23.50
N TYR A 140 -59.76 1.30 -23.46
CA TYR A 140 -60.27 2.44 -24.23
C TYR A 140 -60.14 2.19 -25.74
N GLN A 141 -58.98 1.73 -26.22
CA GLN A 141 -58.77 1.39 -27.63
C GLN A 141 -59.74 0.32 -28.12
N ARG A 142 -60.09 -0.68 -27.30
CA ARG A 142 -61.08 -1.71 -27.66
C ARG A 142 -62.52 -1.20 -27.70
N LYS A 143 -62.88 -0.28 -26.80
CA LYS A 143 -64.24 0.27 -26.68
C LYS A 143 -64.53 1.33 -27.76
N TYR A 144 -63.50 2.02 -28.25
CA TYR A 144 -63.63 3.12 -29.20
C TYR A 144 -62.89 2.93 -30.53
N GLY A 145 -62.21 1.80 -30.74
CA GLY A 145 -61.40 1.52 -31.95
C GLY A 145 -62.19 1.12 -33.21
N ASP A 146 -63.45 0.69 -33.06
CA ASP A 146 -64.32 0.27 -34.17
C ASP A 146 -65.28 1.38 -34.66
N LEU A 147 -65.20 2.59 -34.10
CA LEU A 147 -65.99 3.73 -34.58
C LEU A 147 -65.42 4.20 -35.92
N ARG A 148 -66.16 3.94 -37.01
CA ARG A 148 -65.83 4.49 -38.33
C ARG A 148 -65.72 6.02 -38.24
N PRO A 149 -64.74 6.64 -38.93
CA PRO A 149 -64.66 8.10 -39.01
C PRO A 149 -65.97 8.65 -39.56
N VAL A 150 -66.59 9.59 -38.84
CA VAL A 150 -67.81 10.26 -39.29
C VAL A 150 -67.45 11.10 -40.53
N PRO A 151 -68.13 10.93 -41.68
CA PRO A 151 -67.86 11.73 -42.87
C PRO A 151 -68.13 13.20 -42.59
N SER A 152 -67.20 14.07 -43.00
CA SER A 152 -67.31 15.53 -42.87
C SER A 152 -68.51 16.06 -43.66
N GLY A 153 -69.67 16.21 -43.00
CA GLY A 153 -70.87 16.74 -43.66
C GLY A 153 -72.16 16.89 -42.85
N CYS A 154 -72.21 16.66 -41.53
CA CYS A 154 -73.44 16.89 -40.74
C CYS A 154 -73.41 18.21 -39.96
N THR A 155 -74.50 18.97 -40.06
CA THR A 155 -74.72 20.26 -39.39
C THR A 155 -75.04 20.09 -37.89
N PRO A 156 -74.74 21.09 -37.04
CA PRO A 156 -74.58 20.92 -35.60
C PRO A 156 -75.83 21.29 -34.78
N ASP A 157 -76.98 20.66 -35.04
CA ASP A 157 -78.23 20.98 -34.32
C ASP A 157 -78.79 19.89 -33.38
N GLU A 158 -78.14 18.73 -33.21
CA GLU A 158 -78.61 17.74 -32.21
C GLU A 158 -77.45 17.01 -31.51
N VAL A 159 -76.66 17.72 -30.71
CA VAL A 159 -75.78 17.08 -29.70
C VAL A 159 -75.53 18.04 -28.54
N ASP A 160 -76.30 17.86 -27.48
CA ASP A 160 -76.06 18.54 -26.21
C ASP A 160 -75.00 17.75 -25.43
N GLY A 161 -73.75 18.23 -25.47
CA GLY A 161 -72.63 17.65 -24.72
C GLY A 161 -71.27 18.19 -25.17
N PRO A 162 -70.29 18.39 -24.25
CA PRO A 162 -68.99 18.95 -24.59
C PRO A 162 -68.23 17.98 -25.51
N SER A 163 -68.14 18.32 -26.80
CA SER A 163 -67.42 17.55 -27.80
C SER A 163 -65.91 17.78 -27.65
N VAL A 164 -65.27 16.98 -26.80
CA VAL A 164 -63.81 16.88 -26.77
C VAL A 164 -63.38 16.08 -28.00
N ASN A 165 -62.52 16.67 -28.84
CA ASN A 165 -62.04 16.07 -30.08
C ASN A 165 -61.27 14.77 -29.80
N MET A 166 -61.92 13.63 -30.04
CA MET A 166 -61.46 12.29 -29.64
C MET A 166 -60.12 11.90 -30.29
N ASN A 167 -59.84 12.41 -31.49
CA ASN A 167 -58.59 12.15 -32.20
C ASN A 167 -57.41 12.84 -31.52
N GLU A 168 -57.60 14.07 -31.03
CA GLU A 168 -56.58 14.86 -30.35
C GLU A 168 -56.19 14.24 -29.00
N PHE A 169 -57.17 13.65 -28.29
CA PHE A 169 -56.90 12.92 -27.03
C PHE A 169 -56.17 11.58 -27.26
N LEU A 170 -56.53 10.83 -28.30
CA LEU A 170 -55.87 9.58 -28.66
C LEU A 170 -54.44 9.80 -29.16
N ASP A 171 -54.19 10.86 -29.92
CA ASP A 171 -52.84 11.24 -30.35
C ASP A 171 -51.97 11.64 -29.16
N LEU A 172 -52.50 12.44 -28.23
CA LEU A 172 -51.78 12.81 -27.01
C LEU A 172 -51.47 11.59 -26.12
N ALA A 173 -52.40 10.62 -26.04
CA ALA A 173 -52.22 9.40 -25.27
C ALA A 173 -51.18 8.46 -25.93
N ASN A 174 -51.20 8.32 -27.25
CA ASN A 174 -50.21 7.55 -28.01
C ASN A 174 -48.83 8.19 -27.93
N GLU A 175 -48.75 9.52 -28.05
CA GLU A 175 -47.49 10.26 -27.92
C GLU A 175 -46.91 10.12 -26.52
N ARG A 176 -47.75 10.22 -25.47
CA ARG A 176 -47.35 10.00 -24.07
C ARG A 176 -46.93 8.55 -23.82
N SER A 177 -47.61 7.56 -24.41
CA SER A 177 -47.25 6.14 -24.33
C SER A 177 -45.91 5.86 -25.01
N ASN A 178 -45.68 6.40 -26.21
CA ASN A 178 -44.41 6.28 -26.92
C ASN A 178 -43.26 6.94 -26.15
N LYS A 179 -43.52 8.10 -25.53
CA LYS A 179 -42.52 8.81 -24.71
C LYS A 179 -42.17 8.03 -23.45
N LEU A 180 -43.16 7.46 -22.77
CA LEU A 180 -42.97 6.56 -21.63
C LEU A 180 -42.21 5.28 -22.03
N GLN A 181 -42.57 4.68 -23.16
CA GLN A 181 -41.90 3.48 -23.67
C GLN A 181 -40.44 3.78 -24.06
N GLY A 182 -40.16 4.96 -24.62
CA GLY A 182 -38.82 5.48 -24.85
C GLY A 182 -38.03 5.64 -23.55
N GLN A 183 -38.61 6.26 -22.53
CA GLN A 183 -37.98 6.42 -21.20
C GLN A 183 -37.69 5.08 -20.54
N VAL A 184 -38.62 4.12 -20.58
CA VAL A 184 -38.42 2.76 -20.04
C VAL A 184 -37.30 2.04 -20.78
N SER A 185 -37.20 2.17 -22.11
CA SER A 185 -36.12 1.56 -22.89
C SER A 185 -34.74 2.16 -22.54
N ALA A 186 -34.69 3.47 -22.28
CA ALA A 186 -33.47 4.17 -21.89
C ALA A 186 -33.00 3.69 -20.51
N ILE A 187 -33.91 3.65 -19.53
CA ILE A 187 -33.63 3.13 -18.18
C ILE A 187 -33.17 1.67 -18.26
N HIS A 188 -33.77 0.85 -19.13
CA HIS A 188 -33.39 -0.55 -19.27
C HIS A 188 -31.98 -0.72 -19.85
N LYS A 189 -31.60 0.11 -20.84
CA LYS A 189 -30.22 0.17 -21.37
C LYS A 189 -29.24 0.60 -20.30
N GLU A 190 -29.58 1.63 -19.53
CA GLU A 190 -28.72 2.16 -18.45
C GLU A 190 -28.52 1.13 -17.34
N ALA A 191 -29.59 0.44 -16.93
CA ALA A 191 -29.52 -0.67 -15.98
C ALA A 191 -28.75 -1.90 -16.52
N SER A 192 -28.76 -2.13 -17.83
CA SER A 192 -27.93 -3.17 -18.46
C SER A 192 -26.45 -2.82 -18.40
N LEU A 193 -26.09 -1.59 -18.76
CA LEU A 193 -24.72 -1.08 -18.68
C LEU A 193 -24.19 -1.10 -17.24
N ALA A 194 -25.00 -0.67 -16.27
CA ALA A 194 -24.65 -0.70 -14.86
C ALA A 194 -24.39 -2.15 -14.37
N ARG A 195 -25.19 -3.12 -14.80
CA ARG A 195 -24.99 -4.55 -14.47
C ARG A 195 -23.70 -5.10 -15.07
N HIS A 196 -23.39 -4.76 -16.33
CA HIS A 196 -22.13 -5.16 -16.95
C HIS A 196 -20.91 -4.55 -16.24
N ALA A 197 -20.97 -3.26 -15.90
CA ALA A 197 -19.90 -2.60 -15.15
C ALA A 197 -19.71 -3.22 -13.76
N LEU A 198 -20.80 -3.58 -13.07
CA LEU A 198 -20.75 -4.31 -11.79
C LEU A 198 -20.06 -5.67 -11.92
N ALA A 199 -20.43 -6.45 -12.94
CA ALA A 199 -19.83 -7.77 -13.18
C ALA A 199 -18.34 -7.69 -13.58
N GLU A 200 -17.92 -6.58 -14.17
CA GLU A 200 -16.51 -6.31 -14.45
C GLU A 200 -15.75 -5.96 -13.17
N VAL A 201 -16.30 -5.09 -12.32
CA VAL A 201 -15.71 -4.76 -11.01
C VAL A 201 -15.61 -6.00 -10.10
N GLU A 202 -16.61 -6.88 -10.10
CA GLU A 202 -16.56 -8.14 -9.34
C GLU A 202 -15.43 -9.07 -9.82
N ARG A 203 -15.23 -9.17 -11.15
CA ARG A 203 -14.09 -9.92 -11.70
C ARG A 203 -12.75 -9.34 -11.27
N HIS A 204 -12.60 -8.02 -11.33
CA HIS A 204 -11.39 -7.35 -10.86
C HIS A 204 -11.14 -7.57 -9.36
N LEU A 205 -12.19 -7.56 -8.53
CA LEU A 205 -12.08 -7.84 -7.09
C LEU A 205 -11.68 -9.30 -6.81
N LEU A 206 -12.14 -10.26 -7.61
CA LEU A 206 -11.74 -11.65 -7.54
C LEU A 206 -10.25 -11.85 -7.87
N ASP A 207 -9.78 -11.21 -8.95
CA ASP A 207 -8.36 -11.24 -9.32
C ASP A 207 -7.48 -10.59 -8.24
N GLU A 208 -7.88 -9.42 -7.71
CA GLU A 208 -7.15 -8.79 -6.60
C GLU A 208 -7.11 -9.70 -5.36
N LYS A 209 -8.23 -10.35 -5.01
CA LYS A 209 -8.26 -11.34 -3.91
C LYS A 209 -7.30 -12.49 -4.14
N HIS A 210 -7.19 -12.99 -5.38
CA HIS A 210 -6.26 -14.06 -5.72
C HIS A 210 -4.80 -13.61 -5.55
N VAL A 211 -4.46 -12.41 -6.07
CA VAL A 211 -3.12 -11.81 -5.90
C VAL A 211 -2.80 -11.62 -4.42
N PHE A 212 -3.73 -11.11 -3.61
CA PHE A 212 -3.52 -10.96 -2.17
C PHE A 212 -3.32 -12.30 -1.45
N SER A 213 -4.05 -13.34 -1.85
CA SER A 213 -3.85 -14.68 -1.31
C SER A 213 -2.45 -15.20 -1.66
N GLN A 214 -2.01 -14.99 -2.90
CA GLN A 214 -0.69 -15.42 -3.35
C GLN A 214 0.43 -14.67 -2.61
N VAL A 215 0.36 -13.34 -2.51
CA VAL A 215 1.31 -12.53 -1.73
C VAL A 215 1.38 -12.99 -0.27
N ARG A 216 0.23 -13.28 0.35
CA ARG A 216 0.20 -13.81 1.73
C ARG A 216 0.97 -15.13 1.86
N THR A 217 0.83 -16.00 0.87
CA THR A 217 1.47 -17.31 0.84
C THR A 217 2.98 -17.16 0.64
N ASP A 218 3.40 -16.29 -0.28
CA ASP A 218 4.80 -15.98 -0.55
C ASP A 218 5.50 -15.36 0.67
N VAL A 219 4.82 -14.43 1.35
CA VAL A 219 5.33 -13.83 2.61
C VAL A 219 5.50 -14.89 3.68
N ALA A 220 4.54 -15.80 3.86
CA ALA A 220 4.66 -16.89 4.82
C ALA A 220 5.87 -17.80 4.51
N HIS A 221 6.08 -18.13 3.24
CA HIS A 221 7.22 -18.93 2.80
C HIS A 221 8.57 -18.21 3.03
N LEU A 222 8.64 -16.91 2.72
CA LEU A 222 9.82 -16.07 2.99
C LEU A 222 10.15 -15.98 4.48
N LEU A 223 9.16 -15.81 5.34
CA LEU A 223 9.34 -15.80 6.79
C LEU A 223 9.89 -17.13 7.30
N MET A 224 9.36 -18.24 6.79
CA MET A 224 9.83 -19.58 7.16
C MET A 224 11.28 -19.82 6.72
N LYS A 225 11.65 -19.37 5.51
CA LYS A 225 13.03 -19.42 5.00
C LYS A 225 13.99 -18.53 5.78
N HIS A 226 13.55 -17.36 6.22
CA HIS A 226 14.35 -16.50 7.10
C HIS A 226 14.60 -17.17 8.45
N ALA A 227 13.57 -17.76 9.05
CA ALA A 227 13.71 -18.47 10.32
C ALA A 227 14.69 -19.65 10.25
N THR A 228 14.69 -20.41 9.15
CA THR A 228 15.67 -21.50 8.95
C THR A 228 17.09 -20.97 8.83
N HIS A 229 17.29 -19.90 8.05
CA HIS A 229 18.62 -19.32 7.84
C HIS A 229 19.17 -18.68 9.12
N ASP A 230 18.31 -18.05 9.94
CA ASP A 230 18.70 -17.52 11.24
C ASP A 230 19.14 -18.63 12.20
N ASN A 231 18.44 -19.78 12.20
CA ASN A 231 18.83 -20.94 13.00
C ASN A 231 20.17 -21.53 12.54
N GLU A 232 20.41 -21.63 11.23
CA GLU A 232 21.68 -22.08 10.65
C GLU A 232 22.83 -21.15 11.06
N MET A 233 22.64 -19.84 10.87
CA MET A 233 23.61 -18.80 11.26
C MET A 233 23.92 -18.85 12.76
N GLN A 234 22.91 -19.05 13.62
CA GLN A 234 23.13 -19.23 15.06
C GLN A 234 23.91 -20.50 15.39
N SER A 235 23.64 -21.59 14.68
CA SER A 235 24.37 -22.85 14.88
C SER A 235 25.85 -22.73 14.48
N GLU A 236 26.13 -22.00 13.40
CA GLU A 236 27.48 -21.76 12.91
C GLU A 236 28.24 -20.77 13.80
N ALA A 237 27.56 -19.72 14.29
CA ALA A 237 28.11 -18.81 15.29
C ALA A 237 28.51 -19.55 16.57
N LYS A 238 27.68 -20.49 17.07
CA LYS A 238 28.03 -21.34 18.22
C LYS A 238 29.26 -22.22 17.93
N ARG A 239 29.32 -22.87 16.76
CA ARG A 239 30.50 -23.68 16.37
C ARG A 239 31.78 -22.86 16.36
N LEU A 240 31.73 -21.64 15.83
CA LEU A 240 32.88 -20.73 15.82
C LEU A 240 33.30 -20.32 17.23
N ASP A 241 32.35 -20.02 18.12
CA ASP A 241 32.65 -19.67 19.51
C ASP A 241 33.31 -20.83 20.27
N ASP A 242 32.80 -22.06 20.07
CA ASP A 242 33.38 -23.29 20.64
C ASP A 242 34.82 -23.50 20.16
N LEU A 243 35.08 -23.35 18.85
CA LEU A 243 36.42 -23.45 18.27
C LEU A 243 37.37 -22.40 18.87
N LEU A 244 36.89 -21.17 19.01
CA LEU A 244 37.68 -20.06 19.54
C LEU A 244 37.98 -20.27 21.03
N SER A 245 37.02 -20.80 21.79
CA SER A 245 37.20 -21.21 23.19
C SER A 245 38.28 -22.31 23.33
N MET A 246 38.22 -23.34 22.49
CA MET A 246 39.24 -24.41 22.47
C MET A 246 40.63 -23.87 22.09
N ALA A 247 40.72 -22.99 21.09
CA ALA A 247 41.97 -22.37 20.68
C ALA A 247 42.57 -21.51 21.81
N LYS A 248 41.75 -20.69 22.48
CA LYS A 248 42.14 -19.91 23.66
C LYS A 248 42.66 -20.82 24.77
N HIS A 249 41.96 -21.92 25.07
CA HIS A 249 42.39 -22.87 26.09
C HIS A 249 43.74 -23.50 25.75
N ARG A 250 43.94 -23.96 24.50
CA ARG A 250 45.22 -24.49 24.03
C ARG A 250 46.35 -23.47 24.15
N ALA A 251 46.14 -22.23 23.73
CA ALA A 251 47.12 -21.16 23.85
C ALA A 251 47.50 -20.89 25.31
N LYS A 252 46.51 -20.84 26.21
CA LYS A 252 46.74 -20.66 27.65
C LYS A 252 47.58 -21.80 28.23
N THR A 253 47.30 -23.05 27.85
CA THR A 253 48.06 -24.22 28.26
C THR A 253 49.50 -24.17 27.74
N MET A 254 49.73 -23.80 26.48
CA MET A 254 51.08 -23.64 25.94
C MET A 254 51.86 -22.53 26.66
N LEU A 255 51.25 -21.37 26.90
CA LEU A 255 51.86 -20.29 27.68
C LEU A 255 52.21 -20.74 29.10
N GLY A 256 51.37 -21.56 29.72
CA GLY A 256 51.66 -22.19 31.01
C GLY A 256 52.93 -23.04 30.98
N LYS A 257 53.11 -23.86 29.94
CA LYS A 257 54.30 -24.71 29.74
C LYS A 257 55.56 -23.91 29.43
N LEU A 258 55.45 -22.78 28.72
CA LEU A 258 56.60 -21.95 28.34
C LEU A 258 57.14 -21.06 29.48
N ARG A 259 56.30 -20.66 30.45
CA ARG A 259 56.73 -19.83 31.59
C ARG A 259 57.91 -20.40 32.39
N PRO A 260 57.91 -21.66 32.85
CA PRO A 260 59.05 -22.21 33.60
C PRO A 260 60.32 -22.28 32.75
N LEU A 261 60.19 -22.61 31.46
CA LEU A 261 61.32 -22.62 30.52
C LEU A 261 61.95 -21.23 30.36
N ALA A 262 61.12 -20.19 30.21
CA ALA A 262 61.59 -18.81 30.14
C ALA A 262 62.29 -18.36 31.44
N ARG A 263 61.77 -18.76 32.61
CA ARG A 263 62.41 -18.50 33.90
C ARG A 263 63.76 -19.23 34.04
N ALA A 264 63.83 -20.48 33.60
CA ALA A 264 65.07 -21.26 33.61
C ALA A 264 66.11 -20.64 32.67
N ALA A 265 65.74 -20.26 31.45
CA ALA A 265 66.62 -19.58 30.52
C ALA A 265 67.17 -18.26 31.08
N ALA A 266 66.32 -17.45 31.74
CA ALA A 266 66.75 -16.22 32.40
C ALA A 266 67.71 -16.48 33.57
N ALA A 267 67.50 -17.56 34.34
CA ALA A 267 68.41 -17.97 35.41
C ALA A 267 69.77 -18.41 34.86
N VAL A 268 69.79 -19.18 33.77
CA VAL A 268 71.02 -19.58 33.07
C VAL A 268 71.76 -18.35 32.53
N GLY A 269 71.06 -17.38 31.94
CA GLY A 269 71.67 -16.13 31.49
C GLY A 269 72.35 -15.35 32.62
N LYS A 270 71.70 -15.24 33.79
CA LYS A 270 72.31 -14.62 34.98
C LYS A 270 73.54 -15.39 35.47
N ALA A 271 73.48 -16.72 35.48
CA ALA A 271 74.60 -17.56 35.88
C ALA A 271 75.79 -17.41 34.91
N ALA A 272 75.53 -17.40 33.60
CA ALA A 272 76.56 -17.18 32.58
C ALA A 272 77.24 -15.81 32.73
N GLN A 273 76.46 -14.75 33.00
CA GLN A 273 76.98 -13.41 33.28
C GLN A 273 77.92 -13.41 34.50
N ALA A 274 77.50 -14.05 35.60
CA ALA A 274 78.31 -14.15 36.82
C ALA A 274 79.63 -14.92 36.61
N VAL A 275 79.61 -15.96 35.76
CA VAL A 275 80.81 -16.72 35.38
C VAL A 275 81.75 -15.84 34.55
N GLN A 276 81.23 -15.11 33.55
CA GLN A 276 82.03 -14.18 32.76
C GLN A 276 82.68 -13.09 33.63
N ASP A 277 81.94 -12.52 34.58
CA ASP A 277 82.45 -11.51 35.50
C ASP A 277 83.53 -12.08 36.45
N SER A 278 83.37 -13.32 36.91
CA SER A 278 84.37 -14.00 37.74
C SER A 278 85.64 -14.31 36.96
N ALA A 279 85.51 -14.78 35.71
CA ALA A 279 86.66 -15.02 34.82
C ALA A 279 87.42 -13.72 34.52
N ARG A 280 86.71 -12.61 34.27
CA ARG A 280 87.34 -11.28 34.10
C ARG A 280 88.10 -10.84 35.35
N LYS A 281 87.52 -11.02 36.54
CA LYS A 281 88.21 -10.70 37.81
C LYS A 281 89.47 -11.55 38.00
N GLN A 282 89.42 -12.85 37.70
CA GLN A 282 90.59 -13.73 37.78
C GLN A 282 91.68 -13.37 36.76
N SER A 283 91.30 -13.05 35.52
CA SER A 283 92.24 -12.59 34.48
C SER A 283 92.95 -11.29 34.90
N ASN A 284 92.19 -10.32 35.43
CA ASN A 284 92.75 -9.07 35.95
C ASN A 284 93.68 -9.33 37.15
N ALA A 285 93.34 -10.26 38.04
CA ALA A 285 94.19 -10.64 39.18
C ALA A 285 95.50 -11.32 38.74
N MET A 286 95.46 -12.21 37.74
CA MET A 286 96.66 -12.84 37.17
C MET A 286 97.58 -11.82 36.50
N HIS A 287 97.03 -10.87 35.73
CA HIS A 287 97.82 -9.77 35.16
C HIS A 287 98.52 -8.94 36.24
N HIS A 288 97.84 -8.69 37.37
CA HIS A 288 98.41 -7.94 38.48
C HIS A 288 99.51 -8.71 39.24
N MET A 289 99.43 -10.05 39.29
CA MET A 289 100.49 -10.89 39.88
C MET A 289 101.70 -11.02 38.96
N GLN A 290 101.51 -11.16 37.64
CA GLN A 290 102.63 -11.21 36.68
C GLN A 290 103.42 -9.89 36.62
N GLY A 291 102.75 -8.75 36.83
CA GLY A 291 103.41 -7.44 36.94
C GLY A 291 104.25 -7.27 38.21
N LYS A 292 103.97 -8.01 39.29
CA LYS A 292 104.75 -7.96 40.55
C LYS A 292 105.96 -8.90 40.59
N VAL A 293 106.06 -9.85 39.67
CA VAL A 293 107.19 -10.80 39.59
C VAL A 293 108.28 -10.29 38.61
N SER A 294 108.01 -9.22 37.86
CA SER A 294 108.96 -8.59 36.91
C SER A 294 109.58 -7.27 37.43
N SER A 295 109.59 -7.04 38.74
CA SER A 295 110.36 -5.97 39.43
C SER A 295 111.14 -6.58 40.59
#